data_AF-A0A372QDR8-F1
#
_entry.id   AF-A0A372QDR8-F1
#
_cell.length_a   1.000
_cell.length_b   1.000
_cell.length_c   1.000
_cell.angle_alpha   90.00
_cell.angle_beta   90.00
_cell.angle_gamma   90.00
#
_symmetry.space_group_name_H-M   'P 1'
#
loop_
_entity.id
_entity.type
_entity.pdbx_description
1 polymer ?
#
loop_
_entity_poly.entity_id
_entity_poly.type
_entity_poly.pdbx_seq_one_letter_code
_entity_poly.pdbx_strand_id
1 'polypeptide(L)'
;MPTEVSDDTSEYVNGISSYILHITGTLINGQKAVIKITVRILSNILNSTSKFGIETISAYSLQGYHAEKKPYIHVRTWNHYDQYNALKAVRAIGICTASDDLNYQYYYRKVACEERLPFSSWQC
;
A
#
# COMPACT_ATOMS: atom_id res chain seq x y z
N MET A 1 3.62 20.09 12.17
CA MET A 1 4.07 18.70 11.96
C MET A 1 2.83 17.80 11.97
N PRO A 2 2.72 16.77 11.12
CA PRO A 2 1.57 15.85 11.16
C PRO A 2 1.48 15.18 12.52
N THR A 3 0.29 15.13 13.09
CA THR A 3 0.02 14.52 14.40
C THR A 3 -0.60 13.14 14.23
N GLU A 4 -1.30 12.91 13.12
CA GLU A 4 -1.99 11.66 12.84
C GLU A 4 -2.13 11.45 11.33
N VAL A 5 -2.00 10.20 10.89
CA VAL A 5 -2.20 9.79 9.50
C VAL A 5 -3.16 8.61 9.53
N SER A 6 -4.24 8.70 8.75
CA SER A 6 -5.30 7.69 8.75
C SER A 6 -5.81 7.41 7.34
N ASP A 7 -6.43 6.24 7.21
CA ASP A 7 -6.96 5.72 5.96
C ASP A 7 -8.42 6.14 5.79
N ASP A 8 -8.65 6.94 4.75
CA ASP A 8 -9.91 7.40 4.16
C ASP A 8 -10.87 6.28 3.71
N THR A 9 -10.67 5.88 2.44
CA THR A 9 -11.23 4.72 1.75
C THR A 9 -10.57 4.64 0.36
N SER A 10 -10.73 3.53 -0.36
CA SER A 10 -10.43 3.49 -1.80
C SER A 10 -11.65 3.95 -2.60
N GLU A 11 -11.50 4.98 -3.43
CA GLU A 11 -12.59 5.55 -4.23
C GLU A 11 -12.30 5.48 -5.73
N TYR A 12 -13.35 5.38 -6.55
CA TYR A 12 -13.25 5.53 -8.00
C TYR A 12 -13.43 6.99 -8.39
N VAL A 13 -12.34 7.71 -8.59
CA VAL A 13 -12.36 9.10 -9.06
C VAL A 13 -12.19 9.09 -10.58
N ASN A 14 -13.21 9.53 -11.32
CA ASN A 14 -13.25 9.53 -12.79
C ASN A 14 -12.93 8.16 -13.42
N GLY A 15 -13.43 7.06 -12.83
CA GLY A 15 -13.21 5.70 -13.31
C GLY A 15 -11.82 5.12 -13.02
N ILE A 16 -10.96 5.84 -12.28
CA ILE A 16 -9.65 5.40 -11.86
C ILE A 16 -9.69 5.06 -10.37
N SER A 17 -9.23 3.85 -10.01
CA SER A 17 -9.05 3.46 -8.61
C SER A 17 -8.05 4.41 -7.94
N SER A 18 -8.49 5.10 -6.91
CA SER A 18 -7.72 6.12 -6.21
C SER A 18 -7.72 5.83 -4.72
N TYR A 19 -6.55 5.97 -4.10
CA TYR A 19 -6.37 5.85 -2.66
C TYR A 19 -6.35 7.24 -2.04
N ILE A 20 -7.18 7.49 -1.03
CA ILE A 20 -7.24 8.78 -0.35
C ILE A 20 -6.57 8.66 1.02
N LEU A 21 -5.47 9.39 1.18
CA LEU A 21 -4.71 9.49 2.41
C LEU A 21 -5.08 10.78 3.15
N HIS A 22 -5.45 10.67 4.42
CA HIS A 22 -5.69 11.82 5.30
C HIS A 22 -4.47 12.05 6.19
N ILE A 23 -3.92 13.26 6.13
CA ILE A 23 -2.85 13.72 7.00
C ILE A 23 -3.41 14.84 7.87
N THR A 24 -3.47 14.60 9.18
CA THR A 24 -3.92 15.60 10.15
C THR A 24 -2.72 16.20 10.85
N GLY A 25 -2.68 17.52 10.98
CA GLY A 25 -1.62 18.21 11.70
C GLY A 25 -2.04 19.60 12.17
N THR A 26 -1.16 20.24 12.93
CA THR A 26 -1.39 21.60 13.45
C THR A 26 -0.63 22.63 12.63
N LEU A 27 -1.32 23.70 12.24
CA LEU A 27 -0.74 24.88 11.62
C LEU A 27 0.02 25.73 12.65
N ILE A 28 0.85 26.66 12.17
CA ILE A 28 1.66 27.56 13.02
C ILE A 28 0.83 28.40 14.01
N ASN A 29 -0.45 28.60 13.71
CA ASN A 29 -1.40 29.35 14.54
C ASN A 29 -2.18 28.44 15.53
N GLY A 30 -1.82 27.16 15.63
CA GLY A 30 -2.48 26.20 16.53
C GLY A 30 -3.78 25.59 15.99
N GLN A 31 -4.23 25.96 14.79
CA GLN A 31 -5.41 25.36 14.17
C GLN A 31 -5.10 23.96 13.62
N LYS A 32 -6.06 23.04 13.74
CA LYS A 32 -5.98 21.73 13.07
C LYS A 32 -6.22 21.90 11.57
N ALA A 33 -5.38 21.28 10.77
CA ALA A 33 -5.54 21.14 9.33
C ALA A 33 -5.61 19.66 8.95
N VAL A 34 -6.48 19.33 8.01
CA VAL A 34 -6.58 18.01 7.40
C VAL A 34 -6.22 18.16 5.92
N ILE A 35 -5.17 17.47 5.50
CA ILE A 35 -4.71 17.42 4.12
C ILE A 35 -5.17 16.08 3.54
N LYS A 36 -5.92 16.14 2.44
CA LYS A 36 -6.32 14.96 1.68
C LYS A 36 -5.38 14.79 0.48
N ILE A 37 -4.64 13.68 0.44
CA ILE A 37 -3.80 13.32 -0.70
C ILE A 37 -4.50 12.19 -1.45
N THR A 38 -4.80 12.42 -2.72
CA THR A 38 -5.34 11.39 -3.61
C THR A 38 -4.19 10.78 -4.41
N VAL A 39 -3.84 9.54 -4.08
CA VAL A 39 -2.87 8.74 -4.83
C VAL A 39 -3.62 7.96 -5.90
N ARG A 40 -3.32 8.24 -7.17
CA ARG A 40 -3.91 7.50 -8.29
C ARG A 40 -3.18 6.19 -8.47
N ILE A 41 -3.88 5.07 -8.28
CA ILE A 41 -3.33 3.75 -8.56
C ILE A 41 -3.43 3.54 -10.08
N LEU A 42 -2.41 4.01 -10.81
CA LEU A 42 -2.30 3.80 -12.24
C LEU A 42 -1.80 2.38 -12.51
N SER A 43 -2.70 1.45 -12.81
CA SER A 43 -2.31 0.17 -13.41
C SER A 43 -2.17 0.35 -14.92
N ASN A 44 -0.95 0.23 -15.45
CA ASN A 44 -0.70 0.16 -16.90
C ASN A 44 -1.31 -1.10 -17.58
N ILE A 45 -2.05 -1.91 -16.83
CA ILE A 45 -2.69 -3.14 -17.30
C ILE A 45 -4.19 -2.86 -17.58
N LEU A 46 -4.49 -1.79 -18.31
CA LEU A 46 -5.88 -1.41 -18.64
C LEU A 46 -6.57 -2.44 -19.58
N ASN A 47 -5.86 -3.47 -20.04
CA ASN A 47 -6.37 -4.45 -20.99
C ASN A 47 -6.60 -5.86 -20.41
N SER A 48 -6.28 -6.10 -19.13
CA SER A 48 -6.57 -7.41 -18.51
C SER A 48 -7.86 -7.34 -17.70
N THR A 49 -8.75 -8.31 -17.90
CA THR A 49 -10.02 -8.49 -17.16
C THR A 49 -9.83 -8.84 -15.68
N SER A 50 -8.59 -8.92 -15.20
CA SER A 50 -8.26 -9.29 -13.83
C SER A 50 -8.22 -8.07 -12.92
N LYS A 51 -8.91 -8.16 -11.77
CA LYS A 51 -8.91 -7.18 -10.67
C LYS A 51 -7.53 -7.00 -10.00
N PHE A 52 -6.55 -7.82 -10.40
CA PHE A 52 -5.22 -7.88 -9.81
C PHE A 52 -4.15 -7.76 -10.90
N GLY A 53 -3.13 -6.95 -10.64
CA GLY A 53 -1.89 -6.97 -11.40
C GLY A 53 -0.99 -8.09 -10.89
N ILE A 54 -0.43 -8.89 -11.79
CA ILE A 54 0.52 -9.94 -11.42
C ILE A 54 1.79 -9.69 -12.22
N GLU A 55 2.91 -9.57 -11.53
CA GLU A 55 4.22 -9.43 -12.13
C GLU A 55 5.22 -10.35 -11.43
N THR A 56 6.27 -10.75 -12.15
CA THR A 56 7.37 -11.53 -11.57
C THR A 56 8.51 -10.57 -11.26
N ILE A 57 8.90 -10.46 -9.99
CA ILE A 57 10.02 -9.64 -9.53
C ILE A 57 11.17 -10.52 -9.06
N SER A 58 12.40 -10.01 -9.08
CA SER A 58 13.53 -10.67 -8.42
C SER A 58 13.87 -9.95 -7.11
N ALA A 59 13.80 -10.67 -5.99
CA ALA A 59 14.05 -10.11 -4.65
C ALA A 59 14.90 -11.06 -3.82
N TYR A 60 15.54 -10.53 -2.77
CA TYR A 60 16.24 -11.35 -1.79
C TYR A 60 15.24 -12.15 -0.96
N SER A 61 15.67 -13.28 -0.41
CA SER A 61 14.78 -14.11 0.38
C SER A 61 14.28 -13.43 1.64
N LEU A 62 13.01 -13.64 1.92
CA LEU A 62 12.34 -13.19 3.13
C LEU A 62 12.87 -13.88 4.39
N GLN A 63 13.45 -15.08 4.22
CA GLN A 63 13.93 -15.91 5.32
C GLN A 63 15.35 -16.37 5.04
N GLY A 64 16.25 -16.05 5.97
CA GLY A 64 17.68 -16.36 5.86
C GLY A 64 18.46 -15.41 4.95
N TYR A 65 19.78 -15.43 5.12
CA TYR A 65 20.70 -14.66 4.27
C TYR A 65 20.97 -15.46 2.99
N HIS A 66 20.48 -14.95 1.86
CA HIS A 66 20.86 -15.42 0.54
C HIS A 66 21.49 -14.28 -0.26
N ALA A 67 22.66 -14.55 -0.83
CA ALA A 67 23.40 -13.58 -1.65
C ALA A 67 22.75 -13.36 -3.02
N GLU A 68 21.92 -14.30 -3.47
CA GLU A 68 21.26 -14.27 -4.77
C GLU A 68 19.78 -13.89 -4.65
N LYS A 69 19.30 -13.15 -5.65
CA LYS A 69 17.87 -12.82 -5.77
C LYS A 69 17.11 -14.00 -6.36
N LYS A 70 15.96 -14.30 -5.80
CA LYS A 70 15.02 -15.32 -6.30
C LYS A 70 13.82 -14.64 -6.98
N PRO A 71 13.20 -15.29 -7.97
CA PRO A 71 11.96 -14.81 -8.55
C PRO A 71 10.81 -14.97 -7.55
N TYR A 72 10.00 -13.92 -7.42
CA TYR A 72 8.79 -13.87 -6.62
C TYR A 72 7.62 -13.42 -7.48
N ILE A 73 6.45 -14.00 -7.20
CA ILE A 73 5.19 -13.51 -7.74
C ILE A 73 4.79 -12.30 -6.91
N HIS A 74 4.74 -11.14 -7.54
CA HIS A 74 4.24 -9.91 -6.94
C HIS A 74 2.80 -9.67 -7.43
N VAL A 75 1.88 -9.66 -6.48
CA VAL A 75 0.46 -9.40 -6.72
C VAL A 75 0.15 -7.97 -6.29
N ARG A 76 -0.18 -7.11 -7.26
CA ARG A 76 -0.65 -5.75 -7.02
C ARG A 76 -2.18 -5.74 -6.93
N THR A 77 -2.70 -5.20 -5.85
CA THR A 77 -4.13 -5.06 -5.56
C THR A 77 -4.57 -3.61 -5.73
N TRP A 78 -5.79 -3.37 -6.19
CA TRP A 78 -6.28 -2.01 -6.44
C TRP A 78 -6.73 -1.26 -5.21
N ASN A 79 -7.06 -1.97 -4.14
CA ASN A 79 -7.45 -1.41 -2.86
C ASN A 79 -6.98 -2.33 -1.73
N HIS A 80 -6.96 -1.77 -0.52
CA HIS A 80 -6.60 -2.45 0.70
C HIS A 80 -7.50 -3.65 1.01
N TYR A 81 -8.79 -3.62 0.60
CA TYR A 81 -9.76 -4.66 0.92
C TYR A 81 -9.48 -5.94 0.13
N ASP A 82 -9.15 -5.77 -1.14
CA ASP A 82 -8.71 -6.83 -2.04
C ASP A 82 -7.34 -7.37 -1.62
N GLN A 83 -6.43 -6.51 -1.15
CA GLN A 83 -5.17 -6.96 -0.54
C GLN A 83 -5.42 -7.84 0.68
N TYR A 84 -6.28 -7.39 1.60
CA TYR A 84 -6.64 -8.14 2.80
C TYR A 84 -7.21 -9.51 2.46
N ASN A 85 -8.17 -9.57 1.53
CA ASN A 85 -8.77 -10.82 1.09
C ASN A 85 -7.76 -11.76 0.43
N ALA A 86 -6.87 -11.22 -0.41
CA ALA A 86 -5.80 -11.99 -1.03
C ALA A 86 -4.83 -12.56 0.01
N LEU A 87 -4.36 -11.74 0.95
CA LEU A 87 -3.46 -12.19 2.02
C LEU A 87 -4.11 -13.22 2.94
N LYS A 88 -5.40 -13.04 3.25
CA LYS A 88 -6.17 -14.00 4.04
C LYS A 88 -6.25 -15.36 3.33
N ALA A 89 -6.49 -15.37 2.01
CA ALA A 89 -6.51 -16.59 1.21
C ALA A 89 -5.12 -17.27 1.15
N VAL A 90 -4.06 -16.50 0.89
CA VAL A 90 -2.67 -16.99 0.85
C VAL A 90 -2.27 -17.63 2.19
N ARG A 91 -2.61 -17.00 3.31
CA ARG A 91 -2.36 -17.54 4.66
C ARG A 91 -3.18 -18.80 4.93
N ALA A 92 -4.44 -18.85 4.50
CA ALA A 92 -5.28 -20.04 4.68
C ALA A 92 -4.71 -21.27 3.95
N ILE A 93 -4.04 -21.05 2.82
CA ILE A 93 -3.38 -22.12 2.03
C ILE A 93 -1.99 -22.47 2.59
N GLY A 94 -1.43 -21.65 3.49
CA GLY A 94 -0.11 -21.88 4.09
C GLY A 94 1.07 -21.49 3.18
N ILE A 95 0.85 -20.62 2.19
CA ILE A 95 1.91 -20.11 1.32
C ILE A 95 2.65 -18.98 2.04
N CYS A 96 3.99 -19.01 2.01
CA CYS A 96 4.82 -17.94 2.54
C CYS A 96 4.67 -16.65 1.72
N THR A 97 4.42 -15.54 2.40
CA THR A 97 4.28 -14.20 1.79
C THR A 97 5.23 -13.21 2.44
N ALA A 98 5.69 -12.24 1.65
CA ALA A 98 6.49 -11.10 2.12
C ALA A 98 5.65 -10.07 2.90
N SER A 99 4.33 -10.10 2.72
CA SER A 99 3.41 -9.12 3.29
C SER A 99 2.74 -9.72 4.53
N ASP A 100 3.03 -9.10 5.67
CA ASP A 100 2.60 -9.50 7.01
C ASP A 100 1.45 -8.63 7.56
N ASP A 101 1.23 -7.46 7.00
CA ASP A 101 0.18 -6.52 7.42
C ASP A 101 -1.22 -6.99 6.97
N LEU A 102 -1.96 -7.60 7.90
CA LEU A 102 -3.40 -7.85 7.76
C LEU A 102 -4.25 -6.68 8.27
N ASN A 103 -3.64 -5.67 8.87
CA ASN A 103 -4.37 -4.56 9.44
C ASN A 103 -4.62 -3.49 8.38
N TYR A 104 -5.90 -3.31 8.04
CA TYR A 104 -6.33 -2.29 7.10
C TYR A 104 -5.85 -0.88 7.50
N GLN A 105 -5.85 -0.56 8.79
CA GLN A 105 -5.58 0.79 9.30
C GLN A 105 -4.15 1.31 9.05
N TYR A 106 -3.22 0.44 8.62
CA TYR A 106 -1.83 0.81 8.35
C TYR A 106 -1.47 0.81 6.87
N TYR A 107 -2.46 0.71 5.97
CA TYR A 107 -2.21 0.68 4.53
C TYR A 107 -1.55 1.98 4.05
N TYR A 108 -1.80 3.12 4.69
CA TYR A 108 -1.07 4.37 4.39
C TYR A 108 0.45 4.25 4.44
N ARG A 109 1.03 3.39 5.29
CA ARG A 109 2.48 3.25 5.40
C ARG A 109 3.09 2.69 4.12
N LYS A 110 2.42 1.69 3.52
CA LYS A 110 2.80 1.13 2.22
C LYS A 110 2.78 2.20 1.14
N VAL A 111 1.67 2.93 1.04
CA VAL A 111 1.50 4.00 0.05
C VAL A 111 2.54 5.10 0.24
N ALA A 112 2.79 5.50 1.49
CA ALA A 112 3.82 6.49 1.81
C ALA A 112 5.23 6.03 1.41
N CYS A 113 5.57 4.76 1.65
CA CYS A 113 6.87 4.20 1.25
C CYS A 113 7.02 4.11 -0.27
N GLU A 114 6.00 3.64 -0.98
CA GLU A 114 6.01 3.50 -2.45
C GLU A 114 6.09 4.87 -3.14
N GLU A 115 5.31 5.84 -2.68
CA GLU A 115 5.29 7.21 -3.19
C GLU A 115 6.44 8.08 -2.63
N ARG A 116 7.31 7.51 -1.79
CA ARG A 116 8.44 8.19 -1.14
C ARG A 116 8.03 9.48 -0.43
N LEU A 117 6.85 9.47 0.20
CA LEU A 117 6.34 10.62 0.92
C LEU A 117 7.24 10.88 2.15
N PRO A 118 7.75 12.11 2.31
CA PRO A 118 8.63 12.46 3.42
C PRO A 118 7.82 12.58 4.72
N PHE A 119 7.50 11.45 5.34
CA PHE A 119 7.02 11.41 6.71
C PHE A 119 8.24 11.37 7.65
N SER A 120 8.64 12.55 8.11
CA SER A 120 9.88 12.84 8.84
C SER A 120 10.06 12.15 10.21
N SER A 121 9.34 11.07 10.53
CA SER A 121 9.44 10.35 11.81
C SER A 121 9.22 8.83 11.74
N TRP A 122 9.02 8.25 10.56
CA TRP A 122 8.95 6.79 10.40
C TRP A 122 10.23 6.33 9.71
N GLN A 123 11.32 6.20 10.47
CA GLN A 123 12.43 5.34 10.03
C GLN A 123 11.91 3.90 10.06
N CYS A 124 12.05 3.21 8.92
CA CYS A 124 11.74 1.78 8.78
C CYS A 124 12.45 0.93 9.84
#